data_AF-A0A920T8Y2-F1
#
_entry.id   AF-A0A920T8Y2-F1
#
_cell.length_a   1.000
_cell.length_b   1.000
_cell.length_c   1.000
_cell.angle_alpha   90.00
_cell.angle_beta   90.00
_cell.angle_gamma   90.00
#
_symmetry.space_group_name_H-M   'P 1'
#
loop_
_entity.id
_entity.type
_entity.pdbx_description
1 polymer ?
#
loop_
_entity_poly.entity_id
_entity_poly.type
_entity_poly.pdbx_seq_one_letter_code
_entity_poly.pdbx_strand_id
1 'polypeptide(L)'
;MLSQRESAFTHLDEQTAQGGLQFPLHEGAENFFRRREPGFLSQNAEPMGFVVTLLLLGWSVLTWARRWYVQARKNRIDTFYREIGGVSQRVHDAGDMKVLAELESDLADIRRRAADELIHEQLAADSSYIVFQNMLVSCQTLLERTRGELRVSPDETFGQPKE
;
A
#
# COMPACT_ATOMS: atom_id res chain seq x y z
N MET A 1 -12.16 18.69 51.97
CA MET A 1 -11.65 19.84 52.75
C MET A 1 -12.82 20.75 53.09
N LEU A 2 -12.93 21.22 54.33
CA LEU A 2 -14.04 22.05 54.83
C LEU A 2 -14.18 23.40 54.10
N SER A 3 -13.08 23.90 53.52
CA SER A 3 -13.02 25.13 52.72
C SER A 3 -13.94 25.13 51.48
N GLN A 4 -14.24 23.97 50.90
CA GLN A 4 -15.09 23.89 49.70
C GLN A 4 -16.59 24.10 49.96
N ARG A 5 -17.03 24.07 51.23
CA ARG A 5 -18.46 24.15 51.60
C ARG A 5 -18.91 25.54 52.04
N GLU A 6 -18.00 26.44 52.40
CA GLU A 6 -18.35 27.78 52.89
C GLU A 6 -17.34 28.82 52.39
N SER A 7 -17.83 29.86 51.70
CA SER A 7 -17.03 30.96 51.13
C SER A 7 -16.29 31.79 52.18
N ALA A 8 -16.71 31.70 53.45
CA ALA A 8 -16.03 32.33 54.57
C ALA A 8 -14.64 31.72 54.82
N PHE A 9 -14.36 30.49 54.38
CA PHE A 9 -13.10 29.80 54.63
C PHE A 9 -12.13 29.77 53.45
N THR A 10 -12.44 30.49 52.37
CA THR A 10 -11.56 30.59 51.18
C THR A 10 -10.21 31.26 51.47
N HIS A 11 -10.12 32.05 52.56
CA HIS A 11 -8.86 32.67 53.00
C HIS A 11 -7.98 31.73 53.84
N LEU A 12 -8.51 30.59 54.29
CA LEU A 12 -7.76 29.49 54.90
C LEU A 12 -7.31 28.51 53.81
N ASP A 13 -6.76 29.06 52.73
CA ASP A 13 -6.19 28.25 51.67
C ASP A 13 -4.75 27.89 52.04
N GLU A 14 -4.42 26.61 51.96
CA GLU A 14 -3.15 26.04 52.45
C GLU A 14 -1.93 26.70 51.77
N GLN A 15 -2.06 27.13 50.50
CA GLN A 15 -1.01 27.86 49.78
C GLN A 15 -0.72 29.25 50.40
N THR A 16 -1.74 29.90 50.94
CA THR A 16 -1.60 31.20 51.60
C THR A 16 -0.97 31.04 53.00
N ALA A 17 -1.23 29.90 53.67
CA ALA A 17 -0.64 29.56 54.96
C ALA A 17 0.84 29.16 54.88
N GLN A 18 1.27 28.56 53.76
CA GLN A 18 2.69 28.19 53.54
C GLN A 18 3.62 29.41 53.48
N GLY A 19 3.14 30.57 52.97
CA GLY A 19 3.93 31.81 52.92
C GLY A 19 4.17 32.49 54.27
N GLY A 20 3.44 32.09 55.32
CA GLY A 20 3.50 32.65 56.67
C GLY A 20 4.27 31.80 57.70
N LEU A 21 4.91 30.71 57.28
CA LEU A 21 5.63 29.81 58.18
C LEU A 21 6.94 30.43 58.66
N GLN A 22 7.12 30.47 60.00
CA GLN A 22 8.32 31.01 60.65
C GLN A 22 9.57 30.12 60.46
N PHE A 23 9.40 28.90 59.95
CA PHE A 23 10.47 27.94 59.66
C PHE A 23 10.38 27.43 58.22
N PRO A 24 11.50 27.34 57.49
CA PRO A 24 11.51 26.85 56.11
C PRO A 24 11.10 25.38 56.06
N LEU A 25 10.13 25.06 55.21
CA LEU A 25 9.67 23.69 55.04
C LEU A 25 10.78 22.85 54.38
N HIS A 26 11.07 21.68 54.95
CA HIS A 26 12.07 20.77 54.39
C HIS A 26 11.52 20.08 53.13
N GLU A 27 12.34 19.93 52.09
CA GLU A 27 11.94 19.36 50.79
C GLU A 27 11.26 17.97 50.91
N GLY A 28 11.73 17.14 51.86
CA GLY A 28 11.13 15.84 52.17
C GLY A 28 9.73 15.93 52.81
N ALA A 29 9.44 16.97 53.60
CA ALA A 29 8.11 17.18 54.17
C ALA A 29 7.11 17.60 53.09
N GLU A 30 7.54 18.47 52.16
CA GLU A 30 6.74 18.88 51.02
C GLU A 30 6.44 17.71 50.08
N ASN A 31 7.46 16.90 49.75
CA ASN A 31 7.27 15.69 48.94
C ASN A 31 6.41 14.63 49.65
N PHE A 32 6.50 14.50 50.97
CA PHE A 32 5.65 13.59 51.73
C PHE A 32 4.18 14.05 51.74
N PHE A 33 3.93 15.35 51.83
CA PHE A 33 2.58 15.93 51.79
C PHE A 33 1.95 15.80 50.40
N ARG A 34 2.70 16.12 49.34
CA ARG A 34 2.24 15.98 47.95
C ARG A 34 2.19 14.53 47.45
N ARG A 35 2.61 13.54 48.23
CA ARG A 35 2.62 12.11 47.84
C ARG A 35 1.23 11.57 47.44
N ARG A 36 0.16 12.17 47.96
CA ARG A 36 -1.23 11.78 47.63
C ARG A 36 -1.84 12.62 46.50
N GLU A 37 -1.14 13.63 46.00
CA GLU A 37 -1.59 14.38 44.84
C GLU A 37 -1.55 13.45 43.63
N PRO A 38 -2.67 13.25 42.93
CA PRO A 38 -2.68 12.39 41.76
C PRO A 38 -1.77 13.01 40.72
N GLY A 39 -0.69 12.30 40.36
CA GLY A 39 0.23 12.74 39.31
C GLY A 39 -0.50 12.92 37.97
N PHE A 40 0.13 13.61 37.03
CA PHE A 40 -0.47 13.98 35.74
C PHE A 40 -1.09 12.78 34.99
N LEU A 41 -0.46 11.60 35.05
CA LEU A 41 -0.96 10.36 34.44
C LEU A 41 -2.21 9.80 35.14
N SER A 42 -2.35 9.99 36.46
CA SER A 42 -3.52 9.53 37.22
C SER A 42 -4.72 10.45 37.03
N GLN A 43 -4.50 11.77 36.96
CA GLN A 43 -5.59 12.73 36.68
C GLN A 43 -6.13 12.58 35.26
N ASN A 44 -5.26 12.25 34.29
CA ASN A 44 -5.63 12.11 32.89
C ASN A 44 -5.78 10.65 32.45
N ALA A 45 -5.82 9.68 33.37
CA ALA A 45 -5.88 8.26 33.02
C ALA A 45 -7.08 7.91 32.14
N GLU A 46 -8.25 8.49 32.46
CA GLU A 46 -9.51 8.26 31.74
C GLU A 46 -9.49 8.83 30.30
N PRO A 47 -9.13 10.11 30.06
CA PRO A 47 -8.99 10.62 28.69
C PRO A 47 -7.80 10.01 27.93
N MET A 48 -6.72 9.60 28.62
CA MET A 48 -5.57 8.93 27.98
C MET A 48 -5.97 7.57 27.40
N GLY A 49 -6.80 6.79 28.10
CA GLY A 49 -7.33 5.53 27.58
C GLY A 49 -8.09 5.73 26.27
N PHE A 50 -8.94 6.75 26.22
CA PHE A 50 -9.67 7.13 25.00
C PHE A 50 -8.73 7.49 23.84
N VAL A 51 -7.69 8.30 24.11
CA VAL A 51 -6.70 8.68 23.09
C VAL A 51 -5.96 7.46 22.54
N VAL A 52 -5.54 6.52 23.40
CA VAL A 52 -4.88 5.29 22.96
C VAL A 52 -5.82 4.44 22.10
N THR A 53 -7.09 4.28 22.49
CA THR A 53 -8.07 3.56 21.67
C THR A 53 -8.28 4.24 20.31
N LEU A 54 -8.37 5.57 20.28
CA LEU A 54 -8.50 6.34 19.05
C LEU A 54 -7.29 6.14 18.12
N LEU A 55 -6.08 6.14 18.68
CA LEU A 55 -4.85 5.87 17.94
C LEU A 55 -4.82 4.44 17.38
N LEU A 56 -5.22 3.45 18.18
CA LEU A 56 -5.30 2.05 17.72
C LEU A 56 -6.33 1.87 16.60
N LEU A 57 -7.50 2.49 16.73
CA LEU A 57 -8.52 2.49 15.67
C LEU A 57 -8.00 3.19 14.41
N GLY A 58 -7.38 4.36 14.55
CA GLY A 58 -6.77 5.09 13.44
C GLY A 58 -5.71 4.26 12.73
N TRP A 59 -4.84 3.57 13.48
CA TRP A 59 -3.84 2.67 12.91
C TRP A 59 -4.47 1.49 12.16
N SER A 60 -5.52 0.89 12.72
CA SER A 60 -6.26 -0.20 12.08
C SER A 60 -6.85 0.22 10.73
N VAL A 61 -7.56 1.36 10.71
CA VAL A 61 -8.16 1.90 9.48
C VAL A 61 -7.07 2.25 8.46
N LEU A 62 -5.98 2.89 8.88
CA LEU A 62 -4.89 3.26 8.00
C LEU A 62 -4.22 2.05 7.36
N THR A 63 -3.95 1.00 8.14
CA THR A 63 -3.34 -0.24 7.62
C THR A 63 -4.28 -0.99 6.68
N TRP A 64 -5.58 -1.03 6.97
CA TRP A 64 -6.58 -1.61 6.09
C TRP A 64 -6.69 -0.84 4.76
N ALA A 65 -6.80 0.49 4.81
CA ALA A 65 -6.86 1.35 3.64
C ALA A 65 -5.60 1.20 2.76
N ARG A 66 -4.41 1.17 3.37
CA ARG A 66 -3.14 0.94 2.66
C ARG A 66 -3.12 -0.41 1.95
N ARG A 67 -3.57 -1.48 2.62
CA ARG A 67 -3.63 -2.82 2.01
C ARG A 67 -4.61 -2.85 0.84
N TRP A 68 -5.78 -2.25 1.01
CA TRP A 68 -6.79 -2.19 -0.05
C TRP A 68 -6.28 -1.46 -1.29
N TYR A 69 -5.61 -0.32 -1.10
CA TYR A 69 -4.99 0.44 -2.19
C TYR A 69 -3.92 -0.37 -2.94
N VAL A 70 -3.02 -1.05 -2.23
CA VAL A 70 -1.99 -1.91 -2.84
C VAL A 70 -2.62 -3.09 -3.60
N GLN A 71 -3.68 -3.68 -3.05
CA GLN A 71 -4.35 -4.81 -3.69
C GLN A 71 -5.09 -4.41 -4.96
N ALA A 72 -5.74 -3.24 -4.97
CA ALA A 72 -6.39 -2.71 -6.17
C ALA A 72 -5.38 -2.53 -7.32
N ARG A 73 -4.16 -2.06 -7.00
CA ARG A 73 -3.06 -1.92 -7.98
C ARG A 73 -2.61 -3.27 -8.55
N LYS A 74 -2.48 -4.30 -7.70
CA LYS A 74 -2.09 -5.65 -8.12
C LYS A 74 -3.12 -6.31 -9.03
N ASN A 75 -4.41 -6.24 -8.69
CA ASN A 75 -5.47 -6.81 -9.53
C ASN A 75 -5.43 -6.26 -10.97
N ARG A 76 -4.97 -5.03 -11.13
CA ARG A 76 -4.94 -4.38 -12.43
C ARG A 76 -3.80 -4.86 -13.31
N ILE A 77 -2.60 -5.09 -12.74
CA ILE A 77 -1.50 -5.68 -13.50
C ILE A 77 -1.73 -7.16 -13.82
N ASP A 78 -2.42 -7.89 -12.94
CA ASP A 78 -2.82 -9.29 -13.18
C ASP A 78 -3.71 -9.45 -14.41
N THR A 79 -4.50 -8.42 -14.75
CA THR A 79 -5.33 -8.40 -15.96
C THR A 79 -4.43 -8.43 -17.20
N PHE A 80 -3.39 -7.60 -17.24
CA PHE A 80 -2.43 -7.58 -18.34
C PHE A 80 -1.63 -8.87 -18.47
N TYR A 81 -1.27 -9.51 -17.36
CA TYR A 81 -0.63 -10.84 -17.41
C TYR A 81 -1.52 -11.87 -18.09
N ARG A 82 -2.81 -11.90 -17.75
CA ARG A 82 -3.75 -12.84 -18.35
C ARG A 82 -3.92 -12.59 -19.84
N GLU A 83 -4.00 -11.32 -20.25
CA GLU A 83 -4.10 -10.94 -21.66
C GLU A 83 -2.86 -11.37 -22.47
N ILE A 84 -1.64 -11.09 -22.00
CA ILE A 84 -0.41 -11.51 -22.69
C ILE A 84 -0.30 -13.04 -22.72
N GLY A 85 -0.66 -13.73 -21.63
CA GLY A 85 -0.68 -15.20 -21.60
C GLY A 85 -1.61 -15.78 -22.66
N GLY A 86 -2.80 -15.19 -22.83
CA GLY A 86 -3.75 -15.56 -23.88
C GLY A 86 -3.21 -15.31 -25.29
N VAL A 87 -2.54 -14.18 -25.54
CA VAL A 87 -1.88 -13.90 -26.81
C VAL A 87 -0.76 -14.92 -27.07
N SER A 88 0.11 -15.18 -26.10
CA SER A 88 1.22 -16.12 -26.24
C SER A 88 0.74 -17.54 -26.60
N GLN A 89 -0.38 -17.98 -26.04
CA GLN A 89 -0.96 -19.28 -26.37
C GLN A 89 -1.52 -19.30 -27.80
N ARG A 90 -2.24 -18.24 -28.21
CA ARG A 90 -2.72 -18.12 -29.60
C ARG A 90 -1.59 -18.02 -30.62
N VAL A 91 -0.45 -17.42 -30.27
CA VAL A 91 0.74 -17.37 -31.13
C VAL A 91 1.30 -18.77 -31.35
N HIS A 92 1.31 -19.62 -30.32
CA HIS A 92 1.77 -21.00 -30.44
C HIS A 92 0.88 -21.82 -31.39
N ASP A 93 -0.43 -21.59 -31.35
CA ASP A 93 -1.41 -22.28 -32.18
C ASP A 93 -1.63 -21.61 -33.56
N ALA A 94 -0.92 -20.52 -33.86
CA ALA A 94 -1.13 -19.75 -35.08
C ALA A 94 -0.54 -20.48 -36.30
N GLY A 95 -1.40 -20.83 -37.27
CA GLY A 95 -1.02 -21.49 -38.51
C GLY A 95 -0.90 -20.58 -39.74
N ASP A 96 -1.12 -19.27 -39.61
CA ASP A 96 -1.11 -18.32 -40.75
C ASP A 96 -0.47 -16.98 -40.36
N MET A 97 0.24 -16.38 -41.32
CA MET A 97 0.79 -15.04 -41.24
C MET A 97 -0.25 -13.97 -40.91
N LYS A 98 -1.48 -14.10 -41.43
CA LYS A 98 -2.55 -13.13 -41.14
C LYS A 98 -2.94 -13.13 -39.66
N VAL A 99 -3.15 -14.32 -39.09
CA VAL A 99 -3.47 -14.49 -37.67
C VAL A 99 -2.33 -13.96 -36.82
N LEU A 100 -1.09 -14.21 -37.23
CA LEU A 100 0.08 -13.75 -36.51
C LEU A 100 0.23 -12.21 -36.51
N ALA A 101 -0.10 -11.53 -37.61
CA ALA A 101 -0.13 -10.07 -37.68
C ALA A 101 -1.23 -9.46 -36.81
N GLU A 102 -2.40 -10.10 -36.72
CA GLU A 102 -3.48 -9.68 -35.82
C GLU A 102 -3.06 -9.82 -34.35
N LEU A 103 -2.42 -10.93 -33.98
CA LEU A 103 -1.88 -11.14 -32.63
C LEU A 103 -0.77 -10.15 -32.25
N GLU A 104 0.05 -9.72 -33.22
CA GLU A 104 1.04 -8.67 -32.99
C GLU A 104 0.37 -7.32 -32.71
N SER A 105 -0.70 -6.99 -33.44
CA SER A 105 -1.50 -5.79 -33.19
C SER A 105 -2.14 -5.82 -31.80
N ASP A 106 -2.74 -6.95 -31.41
CA ASP A 106 -3.29 -7.15 -30.06
C ASP A 106 -2.23 -6.91 -28.97
N LEU A 107 -1.01 -7.44 -29.17
CA LEU A 107 0.09 -7.28 -28.23
C LEU A 107 0.56 -5.82 -28.14
N ALA A 108 0.58 -5.10 -29.25
CA ALA A 108 0.90 -3.67 -29.29
C ALA A 108 -0.15 -2.83 -28.55
N ASP A 109 -1.43 -3.16 -28.69
CA ASP A 109 -2.52 -2.50 -27.98
C ASP A 109 -2.48 -2.74 -26.47
N ILE A 110 -2.16 -3.97 -26.04
CA ILE A 110 -1.92 -4.28 -24.62
C ILE A 110 -0.80 -3.40 -24.07
N ARG A 111 0.33 -3.29 -24.78
CA ARG A 111 1.45 -2.44 -24.36
C ARG A 111 1.01 -0.98 -24.23
N ARG A 112 0.25 -0.47 -25.20
CA ARG A 112 -0.19 0.92 -25.21
C ARG A 112 -1.13 1.21 -24.03
N ARG A 113 -2.10 0.33 -23.76
CA ARG A 113 -2.99 0.43 -22.59
C ARG A 113 -2.21 0.41 -21.28
N ALA A 114 -1.28 -0.54 -21.13
CA ALA A 114 -0.47 -0.63 -19.91
C ALA A 114 0.42 0.62 -19.70
N ALA A 115 0.97 1.20 -20.77
CA ALA A 115 1.74 2.44 -20.70
C ALA A 115 0.88 3.64 -20.29
N ASP A 116 -0.34 3.75 -20.85
CA ASP A 116 -1.29 4.81 -20.48
C ASP A 116 -1.70 4.68 -19.00
N GLU A 117 -1.98 3.47 -18.53
CA GLU A 117 -2.32 3.21 -17.13
C GLU A 117 -1.14 3.45 -16.17
N LEU A 118 0.10 3.26 -16.63
CA LEU A 118 1.30 3.61 -15.88
C LEU A 118 1.46 5.12 -15.75
N ILE A 119 1.24 5.88 -16.83
CA ILE A 119 1.33 7.35 -16.84
C ILE A 119 0.31 7.98 -15.88
N HIS A 120 -0.89 7.41 -15.79
CA HIS A 120 -1.93 7.89 -14.87
C HIS A 120 -1.70 7.47 -13.39
N GLU A 121 -0.46 7.14 -13.00
CA GLU A 121 -0.02 6.63 -11.67
C GLU A 121 -0.75 5.38 -11.17
N GLN A 122 -1.49 4.78 -12.07
CA GLN A 122 -2.52 3.83 -11.78
C GLN A 122 -1.91 2.41 -11.75
N LEU A 123 -0.81 2.20 -12.47
CA LEU A 123 0.18 1.15 -12.26
C LEU A 123 1.44 1.73 -11.60
N ALA A 124 2.20 0.92 -10.86
CA ALA A 124 3.50 1.34 -10.34
C ALA A 124 4.57 0.92 -11.33
N ALA A 125 5.58 1.77 -11.51
CA ALA A 125 6.86 1.34 -12.06
C ALA A 125 7.62 0.52 -11.00
N ASP A 126 7.05 -0.61 -10.59
CA ASP A 126 7.61 -1.54 -9.60
C ASP A 126 8.03 -2.87 -10.26
N SER A 127 8.39 -3.84 -9.42
CA SER A 127 8.80 -5.19 -9.83
C SER A 127 7.76 -5.87 -10.74
N SER A 128 6.47 -5.63 -10.54
CA SER A 128 5.42 -6.21 -11.38
C SER A 128 5.44 -5.63 -12.80
N TYR A 129 5.72 -4.34 -12.96
CA TYR A 129 5.89 -3.77 -14.31
C TYR A 129 7.13 -4.33 -15.03
N ILE A 130 8.21 -4.63 -14.31
CA ILE A 130 9.39 -5.30 -14.89
C ILE A 130 9.02 -6.71 -15.39
N VAL A 131 8.26 -7.47 -14.60
CA VAL A 131 7.76 -8.80 -15.02
C VAL A 131 6.88 -8.68 -16.27
N PHE A 132 5.98 -7.69 -16.32
CA PHE A 132 5.15 -7.41 -17.50
C PHE A 132 6.01 -7.14 -18.75
N GLN A 133 7.03 -6.29 -18.65
CA GLN A 133 7.92 -5.98 -19.78
C GLN A 133 8.68 -7.23 -20.26
N ASN A 134 9.19 -8.05 -19.33
CA ASN A 134 9.84 -9.31 -19.69
C ASN A 134 8.89 -10.27 -20.41
N MET A 135 7.63 -10.36 -19.97
CA MET A 135 6.62 -11.21 -20.61
C MET A 135 6.25 -10.69 -22.01
N LEU A 136 6.15 -9.37 -22.20
CA LEU A 136 5.95 -8.75 -23.51
C LEU A 136 7.09 -9.09 -24.47
N VAL A 137 8.35 -8.89 -24.05
CA VAL A 137 9.53 -9.19 -24.87
C VAL A 137 9.59 -10.67 -25.23
N SER A 138 9.26 -11.55 -24.28
CA SER A 138 9.22 -12.99 -24.51
C SER A 138 8.15 -13.36 -25.54
N CYS A 139 6.95 -12.78 -25.44
CA CYS A 139 5.87 -12.99 -26.40
C CYS A 139 6.21 -12.46 -27.79
N GLN A 140 6.85 -11.28 -27.89
CA GLN A 140 7.34 -10.77 -29.18
C GLN A 140 8.39 -11.68 -29.82
N THR A 141 9.32 -12.19 -29.02
CA THR A 141 10.35 -13.12 -29.50
C THR A 141 9.72 -14.40 -30.03
N LEU A 142 8.68 -14.92 -29.36
CA LEU A 142 7.90 -16.07 -29.83
C LEU A 142 7.21 -15.75 -31.17
N LEU A 143 6.58 -14.58 -31.27
CA LEU A 143 5.92 -14.07 -32.47
C LEU A 143 6.88 -14.05 -33.68
N GLU A 144 8.07 -13.48 -33.52
CA GLU A 144 9.08 -13.41 -34.57
C GLU A 144 9.61 -14.79 -34.97
N ARG A 145 9.74 -15.70 -34.00
CA ARG A 145 10.14 -17.08 -34.28
C ARG A 145 9.09 -17.83 -35.10
N THR A 146 7.83 -17.82 -34.64
CA THR A 146 6.72 -18.46 -35.35
C THR A 146 6.55 -17.86 -36.75
N ARG A 147 6.76 -16.54 -36.90
CA ARG A 147 6.78 -15.85 -38.18
C ARG A 147 7.86 -16.39 -39.12
N GLY A 148 9.06 -16.63 -38.59
CA GLY A 148 10.16 -17.24 -39.34
C GLY A 148 9.84 -18.66 -39.81
N GLU A 149 9.31 -19.51 -38.92
CA GLU A 149 8.96 -20.90 -39.22
C GLU A 149 7.90 -21.01 -40.34
N LEU A 150 6.84 -20.19 -40.26
CA LEU A 150 5.79 -20.10 -41.28
C LEU A 150 6.25 -19.51 -42.62
N ARG A 151 7.34 -18.73 -42.64
CA ARG A 151 7.94 -18.21 -43.88
C ARG A 151 8.80 -19.25 -44.61
N VAL A 152 9.34 -20.24 -43.90
CA VAL A 152 10.18 -21.30 -44.47
C VAL A 152 9.33 -22.48 -44.98
N SER A 153 8.23 -22.79 -44.28
CA SER A 153 7.32 -23.88 -44.66
C SER A 153 6.53 -23.77 -46.00
N PRO A 154 6.36 -22.61 -46.68
CA PRO A 154 5.60 -22.55 -47.94
C PRO A 154 6.33 -23.13 -49.15
N ASP A 155 7.65 -23.36 -49.08
CA ASP A 155 8.49 -23.61 -50.27
C ASP A 155 8.94 -25.08 -50.46
N GLU A 156 8.67 -25.98 -49.50
CA GLU A 156 9.13 -27.39 -49.60
C GLU A 156 8.15 -28.36 -50.28
N THR A 157 7.01 -27.91 -50.83
CA THR A 157 5.99 -28.80 -51.45
C THR A 157 6.00 -28.83 -52.99
N PHE A 158 6.96 -28.21 -53.67
CA PHE A 158 7.08 -28.33 -55.13
C PHE A 158 8.45 -28.84 -55.55
N GLY A 159 8.58 -30.17 -55.70
CA GLY A 159 9.66 -30.74 -56.50
C GLY A 159 10.25 -32.06 -56.01
N GLN A 160 9.49 -33.15 -56.11
CA GLN A 160 10.07 -34.48 -56.33
C GLN A 160 9.26 -35.18 -57.43
N PRO A 161 9.67 -35.07 -58.71
CA PRO A 161 9.17 -35.97 -59.74
C PRO A 161 9.71 -37.37 -59.46
N LYS A 162 8.80 -38.34 -59.41
CA LYS A 162 9.16 -39.77 -59.46
C LYS A 162 9.61 -40.09 -60.87
N GLU A 163 10.88 -40.43 -61.04
CA GLU A 163 11.37 -41.27 -62.13
C GLU A 163 11.64 -42.68 -61.59
#